data_AF-A0A4R3Z5S5-F1
#
_entry.id   AF-A0A4R3Z5S5-F1
#
_cell.length_a   1.000
_cell.length_b   1.000
_cell.length_c   1.000
_cell.angle_alpha   90.00
_cell.angle_beta   90.00
_cell.angle_gamma   90.00
#
_symmetry.space_group_name_H-M   'P 1'
#
loop_
_entity.id
_entity.type
_entity.pdbx_description
1 polymer ?
#
loop_
_entity_poly.entity_id
_entity_poly.type
_entity_poly.pdbx_seq_one_letter_code
_entity_poly.pdbx_strand_id
1 'polypeptide(L)'
;MSKIKRWNAVGLQGPVINGGYVAYEYYAALKDDCARLAAESAAYESFFDSMIEVAWDGDSIDGGDIEQIALSCGLIHEESYSEEKHGELNEHGTLSDVDVIYVKTKQPATDAYFAEIRAVAVEDAADELETKIKQDGNSIVRATVETVVQYLRLILSKDIRAAAKGEGVSHE
;
A
#
# COMPACT_ATOMS: atom_id res chain seq x y z
N MET A 1 -5.89 8.41 21.86
CA MET A 1 -6.20 7.03 22.29
C MET A 1 -7.04 6.40 21.19
N SER A 2 -6.41 5.61 20.31
CA SER A 2 -7.07 4.93 19.18
C SER A 2 -8.24 4.09 19.68
N LYS A 3 -9.43 4.34 19.14
CA LYS A 3 -10.64 3.58 19.46
C LYS A 3 -10.64 2.29 18.64
N ILE A 4 -9.88 1.30 19.12
CA ILE A 4 -10.15 -0.10 18.79
C ILE A 4 -11.63 -0.34 19.15
N LYS A 5 -12.47 -0.65 18.16
CA LYS A 5 -13.88 -1.02 18.38
C LYS A 5 -13.91 -2.25 19.27
N ARG A 6 -14.05 -2.06 20.59
CA ARG A 6 -14.36 -3.12 21.54
C ARG A 6 -15.76 -3.63 21.24
N TRP A 7 -15.85 -4.68 20.45
CA TRP A 7 -17.05 -5.49 20.37
C TRP A 7 -17.13 -6.29 21.68
N ASN A 8 -18.10 -5.94 22.54
CA ASN A 8 -18.48 -6.78 23.67
C ASN A 8 -19.21 -8.01 23.14
N ALA A 9 -18.46 -8.99 22.63
CA ALA A 9 -19.00 -10.29 22.29
C ALA A 9 -18.98 -11.16 23.55
N VAL A 10 -20.15 -11.32 24.16
CA VAL A 10 -20.39 -12.39 25.13
C VAL A 10 -20.16 -13.72 24.40
N GLY A 11 -19.04 -14.41 24.67
CA GLY A 11 -18.85 -15.81 24.29
C GLY A 11 -17.61 -16.22 23.48
N LEU A 12 -16.67 -15.33 23.15
CA LEU A 12 -15.46 -15.74 22.41
C LEU A 12 -14.25 -15.94 23.35
N GLN A 13 -13.71 -17.16 23.37
CA GLN A 13 -12.48 -17.52 24.10
C GLN A 13 -11.26 -17.27 23.21
N GLY A 14 -10.55 -16.18 23.47
CA GLY A 14 -9.26 -15.84 22.87
C GLY A 14 -8.33 -15.20 23.91
N PRO A 15 -7.00 -15.15 23.69
CA PRO A 15 -6.08 -14.51 24.64
C PRO A 15 -6.37 -13.00 24.74
N VAL A 16 -6.36 -12.49 25.97
CA VAL A 16 -6.68 -11.09 26.30
C VAL A 16 -5.45 -10.21 26.14
N ILE A 17 -5.53 -9.19 25.30
CA ILE A 17 -4.61 -8.04 25.30
C ILE A 17 -5.43 -6.76 25.44
N ASN A 18 -5.10 -5.92 26.42
CA ASN A 18 -5.79 -4.65 26.72
C ASN A 18 -7.33 -4.77 26.96
N GLY A 19 -7.77 -5.83 27.65
CA GLY A 19 -9.13 -5.93 28.18
C GLY A 19 -10.23 -6.16 27.15
N GLY A 20 -9.90 -6.68 25.97
CA GLY A 20 -10.86 -7.22 24.99
C GLY A 20 -10.44 -8.60 24.53
N TYR A 21 -11.42 -9.48 24.27
CA TYR A 21 -11.21 -10.73 23.56
C TYR A 21 -11.02 -10.42 22.07
N VAL A 22 -9.87 -10.77 21.51
CA VAL A 22 -9.66 -10.76 20.06
C VAL A 22 -10.04 -12.15 19.55
N ALA A 23 -11.00 -12.22 18.63
CA ALA A 23 -11.44 -13.49 18.05
C ALA A 23 -10.27 -14.20 17.36
N TYR A 24 -10.17 -15.52 17.49
CA TYR A 24 -9.09 -16.31 16.87
C TYR A 24 -8.99 -16.10 15.34
N GLU A 25 -10.14 -15.91 14.68
CA GLU A 25 -10.22 -15.61 13.23
C GLU A 25 -9.47 -14.33 12.85
N TYR A 26 -9.43 -13.33 13.73
CA TYR A 26 -8.68 -12.10 13.51
C TYR A 26 -7.16 -12.34 13.54
N TYR A 27 -6.70 -13.22 14.43
CA TYR A 27 -5.28 -13.61 14.47
C TYR A 27 -4.87 -14.41 13.25
N ALA A 28 -5.74 -15.30 12.76
CA ALA A 28 -5.47 -16.06 11.55
C ALA A 28 -5.32 -15.13 10.33
N ALA A 29 -6.27 -14.21 10.13
CA ALA A 29 -6.21 -13.23 9.05
C ALA A 29 -4.95 -12.34 9.14
N LEU A 30 -4.63 -11.82 10.34
CA LEU A 30 -3.43 -11.01 10.55
C LEU A 30 -2.14 -11.79 10.21
N LYS A 31 -2.08 -13.07 10.59
CA LYS A 31 -0.93 -13.92 10.30
C LYS A 31 -0.77 -14.13 8.79
N ASP A 32 -1.86 -14.34 8.08
CA ASP A 32 -1.86 -14.52 6.62
C ASP A 32 -1.43 -13.23 5.89
N ASP A 33 -1.91 -12.07 6.35
CA ASP A 33 -1.49 -10.77 5.83
C ASP A 33 0.00 -10.50 6.07
N CYS A 34 0.49 -10.76 7.29
CA CYS A 34 1.92 -10.67 7.59
C CYS A 34 2.75 -11.61 6.71
N ALA A 35 2.29 -12.85 6.47
CA ALA A 35 3.00 -13.79 5.62
C ALA A 35 3.06 -13.32 4.16
N ARG A 36 1.98 -12.74 3.64
CA ARG A 36 1.94 -12.14 2.30
C ARG A 36 2.90 -10.95 2.17
N LEU A 37 2.88 -10.03 3.14
CA LEU A 37 3.77 -8.86 3.15
C LEU A 37 5.25 -9.28 3.27
N ALA A 38 5.54 -10.29 4.10
CA ALA A 38 6.88 -10.83 4.23
C ALA A 38 7.35 -11.48 2.91
N ALA A 39 6.46 -12.23 2.23
CA ALA A 39 6.78 -12.83 0.94
C ALA A 39 7.09 -11.77 -0.13
N GLU A 40 6.32 -10.67 -0.20
CA GLU A 40 6.60 -9.56 -1.13
C GLU A 40 7.89 -8.79 -0.77
N SER A 41 8.26 -8.76 0.51
CA SER A 41 9.45 -8.05 1.00
C SER A 41 10.74 -8.86 0.89
N ALA A 42 10.65 -10.19 0.80
CA ALA A 42 11.80 -11.09 0.70
C ALA A 42 12.69 -10.79 -0.52
N ALA A 43 12.11 -10.32 -1.62
CA ALA A 43 12.84 -9.90 -2.81
C ALA A 43 13.71 -8.66 -2.55
N TYR A 44 13.24 -7.71 -1.74
CA TYR A 44 14.04 -6.55 -1.34
C TYR A 44 15.16 -6.93 -0.38
N GLU A 45 14.90 -7.83 0.57
CA GLU A 45 15.92 -8.34 1.48
C GLU A 45 17.06 -9.00 0.70
N SER A 46 16.71 -9.89 -0.23
CA SER A 46 17.68 -10.55 -1.12
C SER A 46 18.50 -9.54 -1.95
N PHE A 47 17.84 -8.51 -2.47
CA PHE A 47 18.50 -7.45 -3.23
C PHE A 47 19.49 -6.66 -2.36
N PHE A 48 19.07 -6.24 -1.16
CA PHE A 48 19.96 -5.51 -0.25
C PHE A 48 21.13 -6.36 0.22
N ASP A 49 20.92 -7.64 0.49
CA ASP A 49 22.01 -8.56 0.86
C ASP A 49 23.06 -8.65 -0.26
N SER A 50 22.63 -8.81 -1.52
CA SER A 50 23.55 -8.80 -2.68
C SER A 50 24.30 -7.47 -2.82
N MET A 51 23.62 -6.34 -2.62
CA MET A 51 24.28 -5.02 -2.70
C MET A 51 25.27 -4.79 -1.55
N ILE A 52 24.98 -5.32 -0.35
CA ILE A 52 25.89 -5.28 0.80
C ILE A 52 27.10 -6.17 0.56
N GLU A 53 26.93 -7.36 -0.02
CA GLU A 53 28.01 -8.28 -0.38
C GLU A 53 28.98 -7.63 -1.38
N VAL A 54 28.44 -7.03 -2.46
CA VAL A 54 29.23 -6.26 -3.43
C VAL A 54 30.04 -5.15 -2.75
N ALA A 55 29.39 -4.37 -1.87
CA ALA A 55 30.05 -3.28 -1.16
C ALA A 55 31.12 -3.79 -0.18
N TRP A 56 30.89 -4.96 0.43
CA TRP A 56 31.83 -5.60 1.35
C TRP A 56 33.08 -6.10 0.63
N ASP A 57 32.91 -6.70 -0.55
CA ASP A 57 34.02 -7.18 -1.39
C ASP A 57 34.78 -6.04 -2.06
N GLY A 58 34.26 -4.81 -1.99
CA GLY A 58 34.85 -3.62 -2.59
C GLY A 58 34.71 -3.60 -4.11
N ASP A 59 33.74 -4.34 -4.64
CA ASP A 59 33.49 -4.41 -6.07
C ASP A 59 32.70 -3.17 -6.54
N SER A 60 32.84 -2.86 -7.83
CA SER A 60 32.19 -1.71 -8.46
C SER A 60 31.14 -2.20 -9.43
N ILE A 61 29.88 -1.98 -9.11
CA ILE A 61 28.76 -2.33 -9.98
C ILE A 61 28.24 -1.11 -10.73
N ASP A 62 27.81 -1.32 -11.96
CA ASP A 62 27.15 -0.30 -12.77
C ASP A 62 25.61 -0.48 -12.79
N GLY A 63 24.92 0.33 -13.59
CA GLY A 63 23.46 0.25 -13.69
C GLY A 63 22.95 -1.07 -14.27
N GLY A 64 23.71 -1.71 -15.16
CA GLY A 64 23.36 -3.00 -15.75
C GLY A 64 23.54 -4.15 -14.78
N ASP A 65 24.56 -4.09 -13.93
CA ASP A 65 24.73 -5.05 -12.83
C ASP A 65 23.57 -4.96 -11.83
N ILE A 66 23.17 -3.73 -11.47
CA ILE A 66 22.01 -3.49 -10.59
C ILE A 66 20.72 -4.04 -11.20
N GLU A 67 20.53 -3.86 -12.51
CA GLU A 67 19.39 -4.41 -13.24
C GLU A 67 19.36 -5.94 -13.18
N GLN A 68 20.50 -6.60 -13.41
CA GLN A 68 20.61 -8.06 -13.33
C GLN A 68 20.35 -8.58 -11.92
N ILE A 69 20.86 -7.92 -10.89
CA ILE A 69 20.58 -8.28 -9.50
C ILE A 69 19.07 -8.14 -9.22
N ALA A 70 18.46 -7.03 -9.63
CA ALA A 70 17.02 -6.80 -9.45
C ALA A 70 16.15 -7.85 -10.19
N LEU A 71 16.54 -8.27 -11.39
CA LEU A 71 15.92 -9.38 -12.12
C LEU A 71 16.03 -10.70 -11.34
N SER A 72 17.24 -10.99 -10.84
CA SER A 72 17.51 -12.24 -10.09
C SER A 72 16.70 -12.32 -8.79
N CYS A 73 16.45 -11.18 -8.14
CA CYS A 73 15.63 -11.08 -6.94
C CYS A 73 14.12 -11.05 -7.25
N GLY A 74 13.71 -10.94 -8.52
CA GLY A 74 12.31 -10.84 -8.94
C GLY A 74 11.68 -9.46 -8.67
N LEU A 75 12.47 -8.42 -8.41
CA LEU A 75 11.98 -7.05 -8.21
C LEU A 75 11.50 -6.41 -9.51
N ILE A 76 12.12 -6.81 -10.62
CA ILE A 76 11.73 -6.44 -11.98
C ILE A 76 11.62 -7.72 -12.83
N HIS A 77 10.91 -7.63 -13.94
CA HIS A 77 10.81 -8.69 -14.93
C HIS A 77 10.79 -8.12 -16.34
N GLU A 78 11.17 -8.96 -17.30
CA GLU A 78 11.12 -8.63 -18.72
C GLU A 78 9.68 -8.69 -19.23
N GLU A 79 9.25 -7.65 -19.94
CA GLU A 79 8.01 -7.62 -20.70
C GLU A 79 8.31 -7.09 -22.11
N SER A 80 7.63 -7.64 -23.13
CA SER A 80 7.70 -7.06 -24.47
C SER A 80 6.92 -5.76 -24.51
N TYR A 81 7.51 -4.71 -25.08
CA TYR A 81 6.83 -3.45 -25.27
C TYR A 81 5.54 -3.63 -26.09
N SER A 82 4.53 -2.83 -25.75
CA SER A 82 3.23 -2.78 -26.38
C SER A 82 2.67 -1.40 -26.11
N GLU A 83 2.36 -0.66 -27.16
CA GLU A 83 1.79 0.69 -27.06
C GLU A 83 0.54 0.73 -26.17
N GLU A 84 -0.31 -0.30 -26.24
CA GLU A 84 -1.54 -0.40 -25.44
C GLU A 84 -1.27 -0.44 -23.93
N LYS A 85 -0.20 -1.09 -23.49
CA LYS A 85 0.14 -1.26 -22.07
C LYS A 85 1.17 -0.26 -21.56
N HIS A 86 2.05 0.20 -22.43
CA HIS A 86 3.30 0.87 -22.07
C HIS A 86 3.48 2.22 -22.77
N GLY A 87 2.49 2.70 -23.53
CA GLY A 87 2.59 3.97 -24.28
C GLY A 87 3.00 5.17 -23.41
N GLU A 88 2.61 5.19 -22.14
CA GLU A 88 3.04 6.24 -21.19
C GLU A 88 4.55 6.21 -20.88
N LEU A 89 5.21 5.05 -21.02
CA LEU A 89 6.66 4.90 -20.84
C LEU A 89 7.45 5.37 -22.07
N ASN A 90 6.77 5.58 -23.21
CA ASN A 90 7.39 5.91 -24.49
C ASN A 90 7.28 7.41 -24.83
N GLU A 91 7.51 8.29 -23.84
CA GLU A 91 7.38 9.75 -23.98
C GLU A 91 8.25 10.34 -25.11
N HIS A 92 9.30 9.63 -25.53
CA HIS A 92 10.24 10.03 -26.57
C HIS A 92 10.11 9.25 -27.89
N GLY A 93 9.15 8.32 -28.00
CA GLY A 93 8.92 7.52 -29.21
C GLY A 93 10.10 6.62 -29.60
N THR A 94 10.92 6.22 -28.63
CA THR A 94 12.13 5.42 -28.83
C THR A 94 11.88 3.92 -28.71
N LEU A 95 10.76 3.52 -28.10
CA LEU A 95 10.37 2.12 -27.94
C LEU A 95 9.43 1.70 -29.07
N SER A 96 9.57 0.45 -29.49
CA SER A 96 8.81 -0.22 -30.53
C SER A 96 8.35 -1.59 -30.02
N ASP A 97 7.32 -2.18 -30.63
CA ASP A 97 6.72 -3.46 -30.19
C ASP A 97 7.68 -4.67 -30.24
N VAL A 98 8.92 -4.49 -30.68
CA VAL A 98 9.97 -5.51 -30.66
C VAL A 98 10.97 -5.33 -29.52
N ASP A 99 10.87 -4.23 -28.77
CA ASP A 99 11.78 -3.92 -27.68
C ASP A 99 11.36 -4.63 -26.39
N VAL A 100 12.36 -5.05 -25.62
CA VAL A 100 12.17 -5.60 -24.27
C VAL A 100 12.32 -4.45 -23.29
N ILE A 101 11.38 -4.35 -22.36
CA ILE A 101 11.43 -3.41 -21.25
C ILE A 101 11.48 -4.17 -19.92
N TYR A 102 12.02 -3.51 -18.91
CA TYR A 102 12.04 -4.04 -17.55
C TYR A 102 11.01 -3.33 -16.70
N VAL A 103 10.07 -4.11 -16.18
CA VAL A 103 8.91 -3.61 -15.45
C VAL A 103 9.01 -4.02 -13.99
N LYS A 104 8.70 -3.10 -13.08
CA LYS A 104 8.63 -3.39 -11.65
C LYS A 104 7.56 -4.45 -11.38
N THR A 105 7.92 -5.48 -10.61
CA THR A 105 6.97 -6.48 -10.13
C THR A 105 5.96 -5.84 -9.19
N LYS A 106 4.66 -6.07 -9.43
CA LYS A 106 3.57 -5.53 -8.61
C LYS A 106 3.61 -6.13 -7.20
N GLN A 107 3.24 -5.32 -6.20
CA GLN A 107 3.25 -5.68 -4.78
C GLN A 107 1.85 -5.48 -4.17
N PRO A 108 0.85 -6.29 -4.58
CA PRO A 108 -0.55 -6.05 -4.25
C PRO A 108 -0.86 -6.11 -2.75
N ALA A 109 -0.14 -6.90 -1.95
CA ALA A 109 -0.33 -6.91 -0.50
C ALA A 109 0.19 -5.61 0.12
N THR A 110 1.34 -5.13 -0.33
CA THR A 110 1.93 -3.85 0.10
C THR A 110 1.02 -2.68 -0.29
N ASP A 111 0.50 -2.67 -1.52
CA ASP A 111 -0.43 -1.64 -2.00
C ASP A 111 -1.73 -1.63 -1.19
N ALA A 112 -2.31 -2.81 -0.94
CA ALA A 112 -3.51 -2.95 -0.12
C ALA A 112 -3.28 -2.46 1.32
N TYR A 113 -2.13 -2.78 1.91
CA TYR A 113 -1.76 -2.32 3.25
C TYR A 113 -1.64 -0.80 3.33
N PHE A 114 -0.98 -0.16 2.36
CA PHE A 114 -0.90 1.31 2.32
C PHE A 114 -2.25 1.97 2.06
N ALA A 115 -3.12 1.37 1.23
CA ALA A 115 -4.49 1.85 1.04
C ALA A 115 -5.29 1.81 2.35
N GLU A 116 -5.16 0.75 3.14
CA GLU A 116 -5.78 0.64 4.46
C GLU A 116 -5.25 1.71 5.43
N ILE A 117 -3.93 1.90 5.52
CA ILE A 117 -3.35 2.95 6.37
C ILE A 117 -3.89 4.34 5.99
N ARG A 118 -3.94 4.65 4.68
CA ARG A 118 -4.47 5.93 4.21
C ARG A 118 -5.95 6.10 4.59
N ALA A 119 -6.74 5.04 4.49
CA ALA A 119 -8.14 5.05 4.91
C ALA A 119 -8.31 5.34 6.39
N VAL A 120 -7.52 4.69 7.25
CA VAL A 120 -7.52 4.94 8.69
C VAL A 120 -7.12 6.38 9.00
N ALA A 121 -6.04 6.88 8.39
CA ALA A 121 -5.53 8.22 8.64
C ALA A 121 -6.54 9.32 8.30
N VAL A 122 -7.31 9.13 7.22
CA VAL A 122 -8.32 10.12 6.83
C VAL A 122 -9.58 10.03 7.69
N GLU A 123 -10.01 8.83 8.11
CA GLU A 123 -11.11 8.73 9.08
C GLU A 123 -10.73 9.38 10.41
N ASP A 124 -9.50 9.18 10.89
CA ASP A 124 -8.99 9.88 12.08
C ASP A 124 -9.00 11.40 11.91
N ALA A 125 -8.58 11.90 10.73
CA ALA A 125 -8.63 13.33 10.41
C ALA A 125 -10.07 13.87 10.33
N ALA A 126 -11.00 13.11 9.77
CA ALA A 126 -12.42 13.45 9.71
C ALA A 126 -13.04 13.53 11.11
N ASP A 127 -12.75 12.58 11.98
CA ASP A 127 -13.20 12.56 13.38
C ASP A 127 -12.65 13.75 14.18
N GLU A 128 -11.38 14.12 13.96
CA GLU A 128 -10.78 15.30 14.59
C GLU A 128 -11.46 16.60 14.11
N LEU A 129 -11.69 16.73 12.80
CA LEU A 129 -12.39 17.87 12.21
C LEU A 129 -13.81 18.00 12.78
N GLU A 130 -14.59 16.92 12.81
CA GLU A 130 -15.94 16.91 13.41
C GLU A 130 -15.91 17.34 14.88
N THR A 131 -14.89 16.93 15.62
CA THR A 131 -14.74 17.27 17.05
C THR A 131 -14.48 18.77 17.23
N LYS A 132 -13.56 19.36 16.46
CA LYS A 132 -13.25 20.80 16.51
C LYS A 132 -14.47 21.65 16.13
N ILE A 133 -15.25 21.22 15.15
CA ILE A 133 -16.46 21.94 14.70
C ILE A 133 -17.56 21.93 15.75
N LYS A 134 -17.76 20.80 16.44
CA LYS A 134 -18.71 20.71 17.55
C LYS A 134 -18.37 21.69 18.68
N GLN A 135 -17.08 22.03 18.83
CA GLN A 135 -16.60 22.99 19.83
C GLN A 135 -16.76 24.45 19.37
N ASP A 136 -16.56 24.75 18.08
CA ASP A 136 -16.63 26.12 17.54
C ASP A 136 -18.06 26.68 17.40
N GLY A 137 -19.08 25.83 17.29
CA GLY A 137 -20.49 26.23 17.27
C GLY A 137 -20.96 27.02 16.03
N ASN A 138 -20.09 27.26 15.03
CA ASN A 138 -20.42 27.98 13.81
C ASN A 138 -21.09 27.06 12.76
N SER A 139 -22.37 27.28 12.49
CA SER A 139 -23.20 26.45 11.61
C SER A 139 -22.78 26.48 10.13
N ILE A 140 -22.19 27.58 9.65
CA ILE A 140 -21.74 27.72 8.26
C ILE A 140 -20.44 26.94 8.06
N VAL A 141 -19.48 27.08 8.98
CA VAL A 141 -18.23 26.32 8.97
C VAL A 141 -18.52 24.82 9.05
N ARG A 142 -19.50 24.43 9.87
CA ARG A 142 -19.94 23.05 10.01
C ARG A 142 -20.43 22.42 8.68
N ALA A 143 -21.33 23.09 7.96
CA ALA A 143 -21.88 22.55 6.71
C ALA A 143 -20.79 22.38 5.63
N THR A 144 -19.86 23.35 5.54
CA THR A 144 -18.73 23.27 4.60
C THR A 144 -17.83 22.08 4.90
N VAL A 145 -17.47 21.86 6.16
CA VAL A 145 -16.56 20.76 6.51
C VAL A 145 -17.26 19.40 6.45
N GLU A 146 -18.54 19.28 6.80
CA GLU A 146 -19.30 18.04 6.59
C GLU A 146 -19.26 17.61 5.10
N THR A 147 -19.34 18.58 4.18
CA THR A 147 -19.20 18.34 2.73
C THR A 147 -17.78 17.88 2.37
N VAL A 148 -16.74 18.53 2.91
CA VAL A 148 -15.33 18.13 2.69
C VAL A 148 -15.06 16.72 3.21
N VAL A 149 -15.55 16.38 4.40
CA VAL A 149 -15.42 15.05 5.01
C VAL A 149 -16.11 13.98 4.14
N GLN A 150 -17.31 14.26 3.63
CA GLN A 150 -17.98 13.34 2.70
C GLN A 150 -17.18 13.13 1.42
N TYR A 151 -16.57 14.20 0.88
CA TYR A 151 -15.74 14.10 -0.32
C TYR A 151 -14.47 13.28 -0.07
N LEU A 152 -13.82 13.47 1.08
CA LEU A 152 -12.66 12.67 1.51
C LEU A 152 -13.01 11.18 1.64
N ARG A 153 -14.14 10.87 2.29
CA ARG A 153 -14.66 9.49 2.41
C ARG A 153 -14.98 8.87 1.05
N LEU A 154 -15.50 9.65 0.11
CA LEU A 154 -15.78 9.18 -1.25
C LEU A 154 -14.48 8.83 -2.00
N ILE A 155 -13.46 9.68 -1.94
CA ILE A 155 -12.15 9.43 -2.56
C ILE A 155 -11.54 8.13 -2.02
N LEU A 156 -11.51 7.96 -0.70
CA LEU A 156 -11.01 6.73 -0.08
C LEU A 156 -11.76 5.48 -0.51
N SER A 157 -13.09 5.57 -0.63
CA SER A 157 -13.89 4.43 -1.07
C SER A 157 -13.51 3.98 -2.49
N LYS A 158 -13.02 4.90 -3.33
CA LYS A 158 -12.51 4.58 -4.67
C LYS A 158 -11.11 3.97 -4.59
N ASP A 159 -10.22 4.56 -3.80
CA ASP A 159 -8.83 4.10 -3.66
C ASP A 159 -8.76 2.68 -3.06
N ILE A 160 -9.56 2.40 -2.02
CA ILE A 160 -9.68 1.06 -1.43
C ILE A 160 -10.21 0.04 -2.45
N ARG A 161 -11.18 0.44 -3.30
CA ARG A 161 -11.73 -0.43 -4.35
C ARG A 161 -10.74 -0.68 -5.49
N ALA A 162 -9.93 0.31 -5.85
CA ALA A 162 -8.86 0.17 -6.85
C ALA A 162 -7.75 -0.75 -6.34
N ALA A 163 -7.30 -0.54 -5.10
CA ALA A 163 -6.32 -1.40 -4.43
C ALA A 163 -6.81 -2.85 -4.31
N ALA A 164 -8.08 -3.08 -3.97
CA ALA A 164 -8.69 -4.41 -3.92
C ALA A 164 -8.74 -5.13 -5.29
N LYS A 165 -8.66 -4.39 -6.41
CA LYS A 165 -8.63 -4.94 -7.77
C LYS A 165 -7.21 -5.07 -8.35
N GLY A 166 -6.19 -4.58 -7.65
CA GLY A 166 -4.82 -4.50 -8.20
C GLY A 166 -4.68 -3.48 -9.34
N GLU A 167 -5.61 -2.52 -9.42
CA GLU A 167 -5.60 -1.40 -10.35
C GLU A 167 -4.85 -0.24 -9.68
N GLY A 168 -3.82 0.30 -10.33
CA GLY A 168 -3.09 1.47 -9.84
C GLY A 168 -4.05 2.66 -9.71
N VAL A 169 -3.98 3.39 -8.60
CA VAL A 169 -4.78 4.60 -8.41
C VAL A 169 -4.21 5.70 -9.31
N SER A 170 -4.89 5.98 -10.44
CA SER A 170 -4.57 7.14 -11.27
C SER A 170 -5.09 8.40 -10.58
N HIS A 171 -4.17 9.25 -10.09
CA HIS A 171 -4.51 10.61 -9.69
C HIS A 171 -4.36 11.52 -10.92
N GLU A 172 -5.49 11.84 -11.55
CA GLU A 172 -5.61 13.01 -12.44
C GLU A 172 -5.61 14.32 -11.64
#